data_AF-A0A1G1JSQ5-F1
#
_entry.id   AF-A0A1G1JSQ5-F1
#
_cell.length_a   1.000
_cell.length_b   1.000
_cell.length_c   1.000
_cell.angle_alpha   90.00
_cell.angle_beta   90.00
_cell.angle_gamma   90.00
#
_symmetry.space_group_name_H-M   'P 1'
#
loop_
_entity.id
_entity.type
_entity.pdbx_description
1 polymer ?
#
loop_
_entity_poly.entity_id
_entity_poly.type
_entity_poly.pdbx_seq_one_letter_code
_entity_poly.pdbx_strand_id
1 'polypeptide(L)'
;MIRSVILVLVNIAWLIFRDMVYSPGRAMVGLKLTSLIGDKVSLGQAFIRNILLIIPFVLVIGYIVEIVSLLTKGERLADGWAKTRVVSA
;
A
#
# COMPACT_ATOMS: atom_id res chain seq x y z
N MET A 1 -3.71 2.51 17.15
CA MET A 1 -4.08 3.11 15.84
C MET A 1 -2.99 4.01 15.26
N ILE A 2 -2.58 5.08 15.96
CA ILE A 2 -1.59 6.06 15.46
C ILE A 2 -0.29 5.41 14.96
N ARG A 3 0.28 4.47 15.73
CA ARG A 3 1.50 3.72 15.36
C ARG A 3 1.35 2.96 14.03
N SER A 4 0.21 2.31 13.81
CA SER A 4 -0.04 1.53 12.58
C SER A 4 -0.19 2.42 11.35
N VAL A 5 -0.85 3.58 11.50
CA VAL A 5 -0.98 4.57 10.41
C VAL A 5 0.39 5.14 10.04
N ILE A 6 1.21 5.47 11.05
CA ILE A 6 2.58 5.94 10.83
C ILE A 6 3.40 4.88 10.08
N LEU A 7 3.31 3.61 10.46
CA LEU A 7 4.03 2.53 9.77
C LEU A 7 3.61 2.38 8.30
N VAL A 8 2.31 2.52 8.00
CA VAL A 8 1.82 2.49 6.61
C VAL A 8 2.37 3.67 5.82
N LEU A 9 2.30 4.89 6.36
CA LEU A 9 2.81 6.09 5.70
C LEU A 9 4.32 6.02 5.47
N VAL A 10 5.09 5.55 6.45
CA VAL A 10 6.54 5.34 6.32
C VAL A 10 6.86 4.29 5.26
N ASN A 11 6.08 3.21 5.16
CA ASN A 11 6.26 2.21 4.10
C ASN A 11 5.96 2.77 2.71
N ILE A 12 4.90 3.56 2.57
CA ILE A 12 4.58 4.24 1.30
C ILE A 12 5.70 5.22 0.94
N ALA A 13 6.14 6.05 1.88
CA ALA A 13 7.24 6.99 1.69
C ALA A 13 8.55 6.27 1.31
N TRP A 14 8.85 5.14 1.95
CA TRP A 14 10.01 4.31 1.64
C TRP A 14 9.93 3.70 0.24
N LEU A 15 8.76 3.20 -0.17
CA LEU A 15 8.55 2.68 -1.53
C LEU A 15 8.84 3.76 -2.58
N ILE A 16 8.33 4.97 -2.38
CA ILE A 16 8.56 6.10 -3.28
C ILE A 16 10.05 6.49 -3.29
N PHE A 17 10.68 6.63 -2.12
CA PHE A 17 12.09 6.99 -1.99
C PHE A 17 13.02 5.98 -2.65
N ARG A 18 12.87 4.68 -2.33
CA ARG A 18 13.62 3.58 -2.95
C ARG A 18 13.52 3.67 -4.47
N ASP A 19 12.34 3.94 -4.97
CA ASP A 19 12.11 3.88 -6.41
C ASP A 19 12.61 5.14 -7.15
N MET A 20 12.80 6.25 -6.44
CA MET A 20 13.47 7.46 -6.94
C MET A 20 15.00 7.38 -6.86
N VAL A 21 15.55 6.82 -5.78
CA VAL A 21 17.00 6.84 -5.49
C VAL A 21 17.69 5.57 -5.94
N TYR A 22 17.22 4.40 -5.49
CA TYR A 22 17.86 3.12 -5.76
C TYR A 22 16.90 1.95 -5.52
N SER A 23 16.59 1.17 -6.58
CA SER A 23 15.91 -0.11 -6.39
C SER A 23 16.89 -1.26 -6.68
N PRO A 24 17.13 -2.17 -5.72
CA PRO A 24 18.04 -3.29 -5.90
C PRO A 24 17.69 -4.15 -7.12
N GLY A 25 16.40 -4.40 -7.34
CA GLY A 25 15.93 -5.18 -8.48
C GLY A 25 16.34 -4.59 -9.82
N ARG A 26 16.19 -3.26 -10.01
CA ARG A 26 16.63 -2.58 -11.24
C ARG A 26 18.13 -2.67 -11.43
N ALA A 27 18.90 -2.49 -10.34
CA ALA A 27 20.35 -2.61 -10.39
C ALA A 27 20.80 -4.03 -10.77
N MET A 28 20.12 -5.06 -10.25
CA MET A 28 20.41 -6.46 -10.56
C MET A 28 20.18 -6.82 -12.04
N VAL A 29 19.23 -6.17 -12.72
CA VAL A 29 18.96 -6.40 -14.14
C VAL A 29 19.54 -5.32 -15.06
N GLY A 30 20.40 -4.44 -14.54
CA GLY A 30 21.06 -3.38 -15.33
C GLY A 30 20.12 -2.29 -15.85
N LEU A 31 18.93 -2.13 -15.27
CA LEU A 31 17.94 -1.15 -15.71
C LEU A 31 18.11 0.16 -14.93
N LYS A 32 17.99 1.29 -15.64
CA LYS A 32 17.98 2.64 -15.04
C LYS A 32 16.62 3.28 -15.27
N LEU A 33 16.10 3.96 -14.25
CA LEU A 33 14.93 4.80 -14.40
C LEU A 33 15.33 6.16 -14.93
N THR A 34 14.72 6.56 -16.04
CA THR A 34 14.85 7.90 -16.61
C THR A 34 13.47 8.54 -16.74
N SER A 35 13.41 9.86 -16.67
CA SER A 35 12.19 10.59 -17.03
C SER A 35 12.17 10.79 -18.55
N LEU A 36 10.97 10.82 -19.13
CA LEU A 36 10.74 11.11 -20.55
C LEU A 36 10.55 12.61 -20.82
N ILE A 37 10.39 13.40 -19.76
CA ILE A 37 9.97 14.82 -19.82
C ILE A 37 11.05 15.75 -19.22
N GLY A 38 12.11 15.20 -18.62
CA GLY A 38 13.21 15.99 -18.06
C GLY A 38 14.34 15.13 -17.51
N ASP A 39 15.34 15.76 -16.88
CA ASP A 39 16.59 15.08 -16.47
C ASP A 39 16.42 14.14 -15.27
N LYS A 40 15.40 14.36 -14.43
CA LYS A 40 15.17 13.57 -13.21
C LYS A 40 13.70 13.17 -13.09
N VAL A 41 13.48 12.02 -12.48
CA VAL A 41 12.14 11.52 -12.14
C VAL A 41 11.60 12.37 -10.99
N SER A 42 10.44 12.98 -11.18
CA SER A 42 9.77 13.76 -10.14
C SER A 42 9.09 12.86 -9.11
N LEU A 43 8.82 13.39 -7.92
CA LEU A 43 8.12 12.67 -6.85
C LEU A 43 6.70 12.27 -7.29
N GLY A 44 6.02 13.11 -8.06
CA GLY A 44 4.72 12.80 -8.65
C GLY A 44 4.77 11.63 -9.63
N GLN A 45 5.78 11.59 -10.52
CA GLN A 45 5.98 10.46 -11.43
C GLN A 45 6.27 9.16 -10.68
N ALA A 46 7.10 9.23 -9.63
CA ALA A 46 7.41 8.08 -8.79
C ALA A 46 6.17 7.57 -8.03
N PHE A 47 5.32 8.47 -7.53
CA PHE A 47 4.06 8.14 -6.86
C PHE A 47 3.08 7.45 -7.82
N ILE A 48 2.85 8.02 -9.01
CA ILE A 48 1.92 7.46 -10.01
C ILE A 48 2.32 6.05 -10.41
N ARG A 49 3.60 5.81 -10.70
CA ARG A 49 4.08 4.46 -11.04
C ARG A 49 3.87 3.47 -9.89
N ASN A 50 4.03 3.91 -8.64
CA ASN A 50 3.88 3.05 -7.47
C ASN A 50 2.42 2.85 -7.03
N ILE A 51 1.47 3.66 -7.50
CA ILE A 51 0.07 3.53 -7.09
C ILE A 51 -0.51 2.15 -7.42
N LEU A 52 -0.12 1.58 -8.57
CA LEU A 52 -0.53 0.26 -9.02
C LEU A 52 0.03 -0.87 -8.13
N LEU A 53 1.11 -0.62 -7.38
CA LEU A 53 1.68 -1.56 -6.42
C LEU A 53 1.11 -1.34 -5.01
N ILE A 54 0.80 -0.08 -4.66
CA ILE A 54 0.23 0.29 -3.36
C ILE A 54 -1.19 -0.25 -3.21
N ILE A 55 -2.04 -0.13 -4.25
CA ILE A 55 -3.44 -0.59 -4.22
C ILE A 55 -3.55 -2.09 -3.85
N PRO A 56 -2.93 -3.03 -4.57
CA PRO A 56 -3.04 -4.45 -4.24
C PRO A 56 -2.46 -4.76 -2.85
N PHE A 57 -1.40 -4.07 -2.43
CA PHE A 57 -0.84 -4.24 -1.09
C PHE A 57 -1.83 -3.80 0.00
N VAL A 58 -2.47 -2.64 -0.16
CA VAL A 58 -3.50 -2.15 0.77
C VAL A 58 -4.71 -3.07 0.81
N LEU A 59 -5.15 -3.58 -0.35
CA LEU A 59 -6.27 -4.54 -0.41
C LEU A 59 -5.93 -5.83 0.35
N VAL A 60 -4.74 -6.41 0.14
CA VAL A 60 -4.31 -7.63 0.85
C VAL A 60 -4.28 -7.40 2.36
N ILE A 61 -3.68 -6.30 2.82
CA ILE A 61 -3.67 -5.94 4.24
C ILE A 61 -5.10 -5.74 4.76
N GLY A 62 -5.95 -5.05 4.00
CA GLY A 62 -7.36 -4.84 4.33
C GLY A 62 -8.10 -6.16 4.56
N TYR A 63 -7.96 -7.12 3.63
CA TYR A 63 -8.55 -8.45 3.76
C TYR A 63 -8.03 -9.21 4.99
N ILE A 64 -6.72 -9.17 5.27
CA ILE A 64 -6.15 -9.82 6.47
C ILE A 64 -6.79 -9.24 7.73
N VAL A 65 -6.89 -7.91 7.82
CA VAL A 65 -7.46 -7.23 8.99
C VAL A 65 -8.96 -7.52 9.11
N GLU A 66 -9.67 -7.66 7.99
CA GLU A 66 -11.08 -8.05 7.98
C GLU A 66 -11.29 -9.49 8.47
N ILE A 67 -10.45 -10.43 8.04
CA ILE A 67 -10.47 -11.83 8.53
C ILE A 67 -10.21 -11.88 10.04
N VAL A 68 -9.19 -11.15 10.52
CA VAL A 68 -8.88 -11.09 11.96
C VAL A 68 -10.06 -10.52 12.74
N SER A 69 -10.72 -9.48 12.24
CA SER A 69 -11.92 -8.92 12.89
C SER A 69 -13.05 -9.93 12.96
N LEU A 70 -13.32 -10.64 11.86
CA LEU A 70 -14.36 -11.67 11.83
C LEU A 70 -14.08 -12.78 12.85
N LEU A 71 -12.84 -13.26 12.93
CA LEU A 71 -12.44 -14.33 13.84
C LEU A 71 -12.45 -13.90 15.33
N THR A 72 -12.11 -12.65 15.62
CA THR A 72 -11.95 -12.17 17.01
C THR A 72 -13.21 -11.52 17.57
N LYS A 73 -14.04 -10.92 16.73
CA LYS A 73 -15.22 -10.14 17.12
C LYS A 73 -16.53 -10.71 16.60
N GLY A 74 -16.48 -11.68 15.68
CA GLY A 74 -17.67 -12.19 14.99
C GLY A 74 -18.29 -11.20 13.99
N GLU A 75 -17.66 -10.05 13.76
CA GLU A 75 -18.16 -8.98 12.88
C GLU A 75 -17.05 -8.53 11.91
N ARG A 76 -17.43 -8.21 10.67
CA ARG A 76 -16.50 -7.60 9.70
C ARG A 76 -16.27 -6.14 10.07
N LEU A 77 -15.11 -5.60 9.74
CA LEU A 77 -14.80 -4.18 10.05
C LEU A 77 -15.78 -3.22 9.37
N ALA A 78 -16.21 -3.56 8.15
CA ALA A 78 -17.16 -2.77 7.39
C ALA A 78 -18.58 -2.80 7.97
N ASP A 79 -18.94 -3.80 8.78
CA ASP A 79 -20.31 -3.96 9.29
C ASP A 79 -20.76 -2.76 10.14
N GLY A 80 -19.88 -2.24 11.00
CA GLY A 80 -20.19 -1.06 11.83
C GLY A 80 -20.36 0.24 11.03
N TRP A 81 -19.70 0.33 9.87
CA TRP A 81 -19.81 1.47 8.95
C TRP A 81 -21.06 1.36 8.10
N ALA A 82 -21.32 0.17 7.56
CA ALA A 82 -22.49 -0.14 6.75
C ALA A 82 -23.77 -0.31 7.57
N LYS A 83 -23.68 -0.31 8.90
CA LYS A 83 -24.80 -0.58 9.83
C LYS A 83 -25.45 -1.94 9.57
N THR A 84 -24.64 -2.92 9.19
CA THR A 84 -25.04 -4.31 8.95
C THR A 84 -24.54 -5.19 10.10
N ARG A 85 -25.13 -6.38 10.26
CA ARG A 85 -24.64 -7.42 11.17
C ARG A 85 -24.80 -8.79 10.51
N VAL A 86 -23.76 -9.62 10.59
CA VAL A 86 -23.82 -11.03 10.17
C VAL A 86 -24.48 -11.84 11.29
N VAL A 87 -25.56 -12.56 10.96
CA VAL A 87 -26.25 -13.48 11.88
C VAL A 87 -26.23 -14.88 11.27
N SER A 88 -26.27 -15.93 12.11
CA SER A 88 -26.48 -17.29 11.58
C SER A 88 -27.88 -17.38 10.97
N ALA A 89 -28.01 -18.11 9.87
CA ALA A 89 -29.32 -18.46 9.31
C ALA A 89 -30.10 -19.37 10.26
#